data_AF-A0A4Z2F3E6-F1
#
_entry.id   AF-A0A4Z2F3E6-F1
#
_cell.length_a   1.000
_cell.length_b   1.000
_cell.length_c   1.000
_cell.angle_alpha   90.00
_cell.angle_beta   90.00
_cell.angle_gamma   90.00
#
_symmetry.space_group_name_H-M   'P 1'
#
loop_
_entity.id
_entity.type
_entity.pdbx_description
1 polymer ?
#
loop_
_entity_poly.entity_id
_entity_poly.type
_entity_poly.pdbx_seq_one_letter_code
_entity_poly.pdbx_strand_id
1 'polypeptide(L)'
;MPDEERVSPLKNFVAGGVAGACLLLAGHPLDTIKVLKHTRLNGKYSGVVDVLRTLLSEEGPKSLYKGFNAVFLRAFPANAACFLGFEVALKGLNWLAPSW
;
A
#
# COMPACT_ATOMS: atom_id res chain seq x y z
N MET A 1 28.88 -16.35 -9.94
CA MET A 1 28.09 -15.22 -9.42
C MET A 1 27.04 -14.96 -10.48
N PRO A 2 25.80 -15.44 -10.33
CA PRO A 2 24.82 -15.37 -11.40
C PRO A 2 24.49 -13.91 -11.71
N ASP A 3 24.34 -13.68 -13.00
CA ASP A 3 24.31 -12.41 -13.70
C ASP A 3 23.42 -11.37 -13.02
N GLU A 4 23.98 -10.17 -12.80
CA GLU A 4 23.24 -8.97 -12.42
C GLU A 4 22.35 -8.58 -13.61
N GLU A 5 21.21 -9.27 -13.74
CA GLU A 5 20.15 -8.93 -14.68
C GLU A 5 19.79 -7.47 -14.40
N ARG A 6 20.14 -6.56 -15.31
CA ARG A 6 19.71 -5.16 -15.25
C ARG A 6 18.20 -5.11 -15.40
N VAL A 7 17.47 -5.40 -14.33
CA VAL A 7 16.02 -5.40 -14.33
C VAL A 7 15.60 -3.97 -14.62
N SER A 8 14.98 -3.77 -15.78
CA SER A 8 14.60 -2.45 -16.28
C SER A 8 13.86 -1.67 -15.18
N PRO A 9 14.16 -0.37 -14.96
CA PRO A 9 13.51 0.42 -13.91
C PRO A 9 11.98 0.33 -13.95
N LEU A 10 11.42 0.21 -15.16
CA LEU A 10 9.99 0.03 -15.38
C LEU A 10 9.48 -1.33 -14.88
N LYS A 11 10.25 -2.42 -15.05
CA LYS A 11 9.90 -3.75 -14.52
C LYS A 11 9.89 -3.73 -12.99
N ASN A 12 10.89 -3.13 -12.36
CA ASN A 12 10.93 -2.99 -10.90
C ASN A 12 9.78 -2.11 -10.37
N PHE A 13 9.45 -1.04 -11.10
CA PHE A 13 8.34 -0.18 -10.76
C PHE A 13 6.99 -0.92 -10.82
N VAL A 14 6.74 -1.66 -11.90
CA VAL A 14 5.51 -2.44 -12.06
C VAL A 14 5.46 -3.58 -11.05
N ALA A 15 6.56 -4.30 -10.82
CA ALA A 15 6.65 -5.35 -9.81
C ALA A 15 6.39 -4.81 -8.40
N GLY A 16 6.95 -3.66 -8.04
CA GLY A 16 6.70 -2.98 -6.78
C GLY A 16 5.24 -2.48 -6.66
N GLY A 17 4.67 -1.98 -7.75
CA GLY A 17 3.26 -1.56 -7.82
C GLY A 17 2.29 -2.73 -7.60
N VAL A 18 2.56 -3.88 -8.24
CA VAL A 18 1.77 -5.11 -8.06
C VAL A 18 1.94 -5.69 -6.67
N ALA A 19 3.17 -5.76 -6.15
CA ALA A 19 3.43 -6.20 -4.78
C ALA A 19 2.72 -5.32 -3.74
N GLY A 20 2.77 -3.99 -3.94
CA GLY A 20 2.03 -3.03 -3.12
C GLY A 20 0.52 -3.20 -3.22
N ALA A 21 -0.02 -3.42 -4.42
CA ALA A 21 -1.43 -3.71 -4.61
C ALA A 21 -1.86 -5.00 -3.90
N CYS A 22 -1.08 -6.08 -3.98
CA CYS A 22 -1.35 -7.33 -3.27
C CYS A 22 -1.32 -7.15 -1.75
N LEU A 23 -0.35 -6.40 -1.23
CA LEU A 23 -0.26 -6.09 0.21
C LEU A 23 -1.47 -5.29 0.66
N LEU A 24 -1.88 -4.29 -0.12
CA LEU A 24 -3.07 -3.51 0.13
C LEU A 24 -4.32 -4.41 0.07
N LEU A 25 -4.48 -5.26 -0.94
CA LEU A 25 -5.63 -6.17 -1.04
C LEU A 25 -5.73 -7.12 0.17
N ALA A 26 -4.60 -7.65 0.65
CA ALA A 26 -4.57 -8.54 1.81
C ALA A 26 -4.76 -7.80 3.15
N GLY A 27 -4.23 -6.58 3.28
CA GLY A 27 -4.27 -5.78 4.51
C GLY A 27 -5.52 -4.92 4.68
N HIS A 28 -6.14 -4.47 3.58
CA HIS A 28 -7.31 -3.59 3.60
C HIS A 28 -8.51 -4.14 4.38
N PRO A 29 -8.88 -5.44 4.32
CA PRO A 29 -9.97 -5.94 5.15
C PRO A 29 -9.68 -5.78 6.66
N LEU A 30 -8.43 -5.96 7.08
CA LEU A 30 -8.05 -5.78 8.49
C LEU A 30 -8.08 -4.30 8.90
N ASP A 31 -7.67 -3.39 8.01
CA ASP A 31 -7.75 -1.95 8.26
C ASP A 31 -9.20 -1.46 8.34
N THR A 32 -10.07 -1.92 7.43
CA THR A 32 -11.50 -1.60 7.46
C THR A 32 -12.15 -2.07 8.76
N ILE A 33 -11.85 -3.29 9.25
CA ILE A 33 -12.37 -3.77 10.54
C ILE A 33 -11.85 -2.93 11.71
N LYS A 34 -10.57 -2.56 11.72
CA LYS A 34 -9.98 -1.71 12.78
C LYS A 34 -10.66 -0.35 12.84
N VAL A 35 -10.82 0.32 11.71
CA VAL A 35 -11.47 1.63 11.64
C VAL A 35 -12.93 1.50 12.05
N LEU A 36 -13.67 0.52 11.53
CA LEU A 36 -15.06 0.27 11.94
C LEU A 36 -15.20 0.06 13.44
N LYS A 37 -14.31 -0.73 14.06
CA LYS A 37 -14.30 -0.96 15.51
C LYS A 37 -14.04 0.34 16.29
N HIS A 38 -13.15 1.20 15.80
CA HIS A 38 -12.80 2.45 16.47
C HIS A 38 -13.87 3.54 16.30
N THR A 39 -14.48 3.64 15.11
CA THR A 39 -15.47 4.67 14.80
C THR A 39 -16.87 4.29 15.26
N ARG A 40 -17.22 3.00 15.28
CA ARG A 40 -18.51 2.48 15.80
C ARG A 40 -18.33 1.94 17.22
N LEU A 41 -17.96 2.82 18.17
CA LEU A 41 -17.96 2.54 19.61
C LEU A 41 -19.39 2.49 20.17
N ASN A 42 -20.22 1.56 19.71
CA ASN A 42 -21.60 1.41 20.19
C ASN A 42 -22.02 -0.06 20.20
N GLY A 43 -21.48 -0.85 21.15
CA GLY A 43 -22.09 -2.09 21.67
C GLY A 43 -22.56 -3.19 20.70
N LYS A 44 -22.36 -3.03 19.39
CA LYS A 44 -22.95 -3.86 18.33
C LYS A 44 -22.06 -5.03 17.91
N TYR A 45 -20.80 -5.05 18.33
CA TYR A 45 -19.84 -6.06 17.90
C TYR A 45 -19.04 -6.59 19.10
N SER A 46 -19.16 -7.90 19.35
CA SER A 46 -18.45 -8.57 20.45
C SER A 46 -16.95 -8.77 20.12
N GLY A 47 -16.59 -8.80 18.84
CA GLY A 47 -15.21 -8.98 18.39
C GLY A 47 -14.96 -8.66 16.92
N VAL A 48 -13.70 -8.78 16.50
CA VAL A 48 -13.23 -8.50 15.12
C VAL A 48 -13.95 -9.38 14.09
N VAL A 49 -14.21 -10.64 14.43
CA VAL A 49 -14.92 -11.61 13.58
C VAL A 49 -16.40 -11.26 13.43
N ASP A 50 -17.00 -10.70 14.47
CA ASP A 50 -18.41 -10.29 14.49
C ASP A 50 -18.63 -9.08 13.56
N VAL A 51 -17.73 -8.09 13.64
CA VAL A 51 -17.69 -6.95 12.69
C VAL A 51 -17.59 -7.46 11.25
N LEU A 52 -16.66 -8.38 10.98
CA LEU A 52 -16.46 -8.92 9.64
C LEU A 52 -17.72 -9.63 9.12
N ARG A 53 -18.35 -10.46 9.95
CA ARG A 53 -19.53 -11.25 9.58
C ARG A 53 -20.73 -10.37 9.29
N THR A 54 -20.98 -9.37 10.13
CA THR A 54 -22.05 -8.40 9.91
C THR A 54 -21.77 -7.53 8.70
N LEU A 55 -20.52 -7.09 8.49
CA LEU A 55 -20.16 -6.28 7.33
C LEU A 55 -20.38 -7.04 6.02
N LEU A 56 -19.99 -8.33 5.98
CA LEU A 56 -20.28 -9.19 4.83
C LEU A 56 -21.78 -9.44 4.64
N SER A 57 -22.55 -9.56 5.72
CA SER A 57 -23.99 -9.83 5.65
C SER A 57 -24.83 -8.60 5.28
N GLU A 58 -24.42 -7.40 5.69
CA GLU A 58 -25.17 -6.15 5.45
C GLU A 58 -24.75 -5.45 4.15
N GLU A 59 -23.45 -5.28 3.90
CA GLU A 59 -22.96 -4.53 2.73
C GLU A 59 -22.27 -5.42 1.67
N GLY A 60 -22.02 -6.69 1.99
CA GLY A 60 -21.36 -7.63 1.09
C GLY A 60 -19.83 -7.48 1.02
N PRO A 61 -19.17 -8.40 0.28
CA PRO A 61 -17.70 -8.46 0.20
C PRO A 61 -17.07 -7.24 -0.50
N LYS A 62 -17.83 -6.48 -1.29
CA LYS A 62 -17.35 -5.24 -1.93
C LYS A 62 -17.10 -4.12 -0.91
N SER A 63 -17.76 -4.14 0.25
CA SER A 63 -17.57 -3.12 1.29
C SER A 63 -16.14 -3.15 1.87
N LEU A 64 -15.51 -4.33 1.91
CA LEU A 64 -14.12 -4.49 2.36
C LEU A 64 -13.10 -3.77 1.47
N TYR A 65 -13.45 -3.50 0.22
CA TYR A 65 -12.61 -2.79 -0.76
C TYR A 65 -13.02 -1.33 -0.99
N LYS A 66 -14.01 -0.84 -0.23
CA LYS A 66 -14.51 0.54 -0.33
C LYS A 66 -13.47 1.51 0.24
N GLY A 67 -12.64 2.07 -0.65
CA GLY A 67 -11.53 2.96 -0.28
C GLY A 67 -10.19 2.55 -0.87
N PHE A 68 -10.08 1.36 -1.46
CA PHE A 68 -8.86 0.85 -2.08
C PHE A 68 -8.29 1.82 -3.12
N ASN A 69 -9.15 2.39 -3.98
CA ASN A 69 -8.73 3.37 -4.99
C ASN A 69 -8.13 4.63 -4.37
N ALA A 70 -8.65 5.09 -3.23
CA ALA A 70 -8.11 6.27 -2.54
C ALA A 70 -6.74 5.98 -1.91
N VAL A 71 -6.56 4.77 -1.35
CA VAL A 71 -5.27 4.35 -0.80
C VAL A 71 -4.23 4.16 -1.91
N PHE A 72 -4.63 3.53 -3.02
CA PHE A 72 -3.77 3.32 -4.19
C PHE A 72 -3.36 4.65 -4.83
N LEU A 73 -4.32 5.55 -5.06
CA LEU A 73 -4.08 6.88 -5.61
C LEU A 73 -3.24 7.76 -4.69
N ARG A 74 -3.22 7.53 -3.38
CA ARG A 74 -2.34 8.21 -2.43
C ARG A 74 -0.94 7.62 -2.42
N ALA A 75 -0.82 6.29 -2.40
CA ALA A 75 0.46 5.59 -2.31
C ALA A 75 1.31 5.76 -3.57
N PHE A 76 0.68 5.81 -4.74
CA PHE A 76 1.37 5.93 -6.03
C PHE A 76 2.19 7.24 -6.16
N PRO A 77 1.61 8.44 -5.99
CA PRO A 77 2.37 9.70 -6.04
C PRO A 77 3.33 9.87 -4.87
N ALA A 78 2.99 9.38 -3.67
CA ALA A 78 3.90 9.42 -2.51
C ALA A 78 5.18 8.61 -2.78
N ASN A 79 5.05 7.39 -3.31
CA ASN A 79 6.18 6.55 -3.68
C ASN A 79 6.95 7.13 -4.88
N ALA A 80 6.24 7.67 -5.88
CA ALA A 80 6.88 8.32 -7.03
C ALA A 80 7.72 9.54 -6.61
N ALA A 81 7.21 10.38 -5.71
CA ALA A 81 7.95 11.51 -5.15
C ALA A 81 9.18 11.07 -4.35
N CYS A 82 9.07 9.96 -3.61
CA CYS A 82 10.19 9.39 -2.86
C CYS A 82 11.32 8.91 -3.79
N PHE A 83 10.97 8.20 -4.88
CA PHE A 83 11.93 7.79 -5.90
C PHE A 83 12.59 8.99 -6.61
N LEU A 84 11.82 10.01 -6.97
CA LEU A 84 12.33 11.26 -7.53
C LEU A 84 13.31 11.96 -6.58
N GLY A 85 12.94 12.07 -5.30
CA GLY A 85 13.81 12.64 -4.27
C GLY A 85 15.11 11.85 -4.09
N PHE A 86 15.02 10.51 -4.09
CA PHE A 86 16.20 9.64 -3.99
C PHE A 86 17.12 9.77 -5.20
N GLU A 87 16.56 9.85 -6.41
CA GLU A 87 17.33 10.00 -7.64
C GLU A 87 18.03 11.37 -7.73
N VAL A 88 17.34 12.44 -7.31
CA VAL A 88 17.92 13.79 -7.22
C VAL A 88 19.00 13.85 -6.13
N ALA A 89 18.76 13.24 -4.97
CA ALA A 89 19.75 13.18 -3.89
C ALA A 89 21.00 12.38 -4.29
N LEU A 90 20.83 11.23 -4.94
CA LEU A 90 21.94 10.44 -5.48
C LEU A 90 22.72 11.19 -6.56
N LYS A 91 22.02 11.87 -7.49
CA LYS A 91 22.67 12.70 -8.52
C LYS A 91 23.42 13.88 -7.92
N GLY A 92 22.85 14.53 -6.90
CA GLY A 92 23.51 15.62 -6.17
C GLY A 92 24.73 15.16 -5.37
N LEU A 93 24.64 14.00 -4.72
CA LEU A 93 25.75 13.39 -3.99
C LEU A 93 26.89 12.98 -4.93
N ASN A 94 26.56 12.36 -6.07
CA ASN A 94 27.54 12.00 -7.10
C ASN A 94 28.24 13.23 -7.71
N TRP A 95 27.55 14.38 -7.74
CA TRP A 95 28.14 15.64 -8.18
C TRP A 95 29.06 16.29 -7.13
N LEU A 96 28.71 16.16 -5.84
CA LEU A 96 29.49 16.71 -4.72
C LEU A 96 30.71 15.86 -4.33
N ALA A 97 30.69 14.55 -4.56
CA ALA A 97 31.78 13.65 -4.26
C ALA A 97 31.96 12.60 -5.38
N PRO A 98 32.60 12.95 -6.51
CA PRO A 98 32.85 12.03 -7.62
C PRO A 98 33.98 11.02 -7.36
N SER A 99 34.56 11.01 -6.16
CA SER A 99 35.74 10.22 -5.81
C SER A 99 35.63 9.61 -4.40
N TRP A 100 34.83 8.55 -4.28
CA TRP A 100 35.02 7.36 -3.43
C TRP A 100 34.32 6.18 -4.10
#